data_AF-A0A430AJS0-F1
#
_entry.id   AF-A0A430AJS0-F1
#
_cell.length_a   1.000
_cell.length_b   1.000
_cell.length_c   1.000
_cell.angle_alpha   90.00
_cell.angle_beta   90.00
_cell.angle_gamma   90.00
#
_symmetry.space_group_name_H-M   'P 1'
#
loop_
_entity.id
_entity.type
_entity.pdbx_description
1 polymer ?
#
loop_
_entity_poly.entity_id
_entity_poly.type
_entity_poly.pdbx_seq_one_letter_code
_entity_poly.pdbx_strand_id
1 'polypeptide(L)'
;MNGNRISQLIDNINKEKLLSRTTKDLLKEQTIALYYLLRATCKHRDDLLYYQVPDKSVLFHRISFVLENILLEREDSFPKRLTNRVLHKKLPKFRNSKRNLF
;
A
#
# COMPACT_ATOMS: atom_id res chain seq x y z
N MET A 1 8.58 12.90 16.27
CA MET A 1 8.93 13.32 14.89
C MET A 1 9.39 12.09 14.07
N ASN A 2 8.50 11.43 13.32
CA ASN A 2 8.82 10.24 12.49
C ASN A 2 8.16 10.27 11.09
N GLY A 3 7.57 11.41 10.67
CA GLY A 3 6.83 11.51 9.41
C GLY A 3 7.69 11.50 8.15
N ASN A 4 8.95 11.94 8.23
CA ASN A 4 9.85 12.04 7.07
C ASN A 4 10.31 10.68 6.57
N ARG A 5 10.66 9.73 7.46
CA ARG A 5 11.12 8.38 7.06
C ARG A 5 10.05 7.54 6.36
N ILE A 6 8.78 7.71 6.74
CA ILE A 6 7.68 6.90 6.19
C ILE A 6 7.22 7.42 4.84
N SER A 7 7.20 8.74 4.64
CA SER A 7 6.89 9.33 3.33
C SER A 7 7.97 8.95 2.31
N GLN A 8 9.25 8.99 2.71
CA GLN A 8 10.38 8.49 1.89
C GLN A 8 10.26 7.01 1.50
N LEU A 9 9.73 6.14 2.38
CA LEU A 9 9.51 4.73 2.08
C LEU A 9 8.48 4.52 0.96
N ILE A 10 7.42 5.34 0.92
CA ILE A 10 6.39 5.27 -0.11
C ILE A 10 6.91 5.84 -1.43
N ASP A 11 7.64 6.96 -1.36
CA ASP A 11 8.21 7.63 -2.53
C ASP A 11 9.28 6.79 -3.24
N ASN A 12 9.88 5.83 -2.52
CA ASN A 12 10.88 4.89 -3.06
C ASN A 12 10.31 3.57 -3.57
N ILE A 13 8.99 3.32 -3.49
CA ILE A 13 8.42 2.09 -4.05
C ILE A 13 8.46 2.18 -5.58
N ASN A 14 9.32 1.37 -6.19
CA ASN A 14 9.49 1.36 -7.65
C ASN A 14 8.18 0.93 -8.35
N LYS A 15 7.71 1.79 -9.26
CA LYS A 15 6.51 1.62 -10.08
C LYS A 15 6.50 0.30 -10.85
N GLU A 16 7.59 -0.05 -11.51
CA GLU A 16 7.70 -1.26 -12.33
C GLU A 16 7.63 -2.51 -11.46
N LYS A 17 8.30 -2.49 -10.32
CA LYS A 17 8.25 -3.57 -9.33
C LYS A 17 6.87 -3.74 -8.71
N LEU A 18 6.10 -2.66 -8.59
CA LEU A 18 4.72 -2.72 -8.12
C LEU A 18 3.83 -3.39 -9.18
N LEU A 19 3.98 -3.00 -10.45
CA LEU A 19 3.23 -3.55 -11.58
C LEU A 19 3.54 -5.02 -11.84
N SER A 20 4.75 -5.49 -11.54
CA SER A 20 5.18 -6.87 -11.74
C SER A 20 4.76 -7.85 -10.64
N ARG A 21 4.17 -7.36 -9.53
CA ARG A 21 3.77 -8.22 -8.40
C ARG A 21 2.54 -9.04 -8.75
N THR A 22 2.63 -10.35 -8.56
CA THR A 22 1.46 -11.23 -8.71
C THR A 22 0.57 -11.18 -7.47
N THR A 23 -0.72 -11.52 -7.61
CA THR A 23 -1.62 -11.68 -6.45
C THR A 23 -1.06 -12.65 -5.43
N LYS A 24 -0.40 -13.73 -5.88
CA LYS A 24 0.22 -14.73 -5.00
C LYS A 24 1.34 -14.12 -4.14
N ASP A 25 2.10 -13.18 -4.68
CA ASP A 25 3.13 -12.46 -3.92
C ASP A 25 2.49 -11.51 -2.91
N LEU A 26 1.45 -10.78 -3.31
CA LEU A 26 0.70 -9.88 -2.43
C LEU A 26 0.05 -10.63 -1.26
N LEU A 27 -0.48 -11.83 -1.49
CA LEU A 27 -1.06 -12.67 -0.44
C LEU A 27 -0.03 -13.10 0.62
N LYS A 28 1.26 -13.10 0.32
CA LYS A 28 2.34 -13.41 1.28
C LYS A 28 2.83 -12.19 2.04
N GLU A 29 2.54 -10.99 1.56
CA GLU A 29 3.00 -9.75 2.18
C GLU A 29 2.33 -9.52 3.53
N GLN A 30 3.01 -8.80 4.41
CA GLN A 30 2.44 -8.40 5.70
C GLN A 30 1.35 -7.33 5.49
N THR A 31 0.31 -7.35 6.31
CA THR A 31 -0.83 -6.42 6.18
C THR A 31 -0.39 -4.94 6.19
N ILE A 32 0.61 -4.59 7.01
CA ILE A 32 1.16 -3.22 7.01
C ILE A 32 1.85 -2.88 5.69
N ALA A 33 2.54 -3.83 5.06
CA ALA A 33 3.19 -3.63 3.77
C ALA A 33 2.14 -3.42 2.67
N LEU A 34 1.03 -4.17 2.70
CA LEU A 34 -0.10 -3.98 1.80
C LEU A 34 -0.70 -2.57 1.91
N TYR A 35 -0.83 -2.02 3.12
CA TYR A 35 -1.26 -0.63 3.31
C TYR A 35 -0.29 0.38 2.70
N TYR A 36 1.02 0.13 2.78
CA TYR A 36 2.02 0.99 2.13
C TYR A 36 1.98 0.89 0.61
N LEU A 37 1.86 -0.33 0.09
CA LEU A 37 1.72 -0.59 -1.35
C LEU A 37 0.47 0.10 -1.89
N LEU A 38 -0.68 -0.04 -1.23
CA LEU A 38 -1.94 0.58 -1.66
C LEU A 38 -1.82 2.10 -1.72
N ARG A 39 -1.15 2.71 -0.74
CA ARG A 39 -0.90 4.16 -0.76
C ARG A 39 0.00 4.58 -1.93
N ALA A 40 1.06 3.84 -2.20
CA ALA A 40 1.94 4.10 -3.34
C ALA A 40 1.20 3.94 -4.67
N THR A 41 0.40 2.89 -4.81
CA THR A 41 -0.43 2.64 -6.00
C THR A 41 -1.41 3.80 -6.25
N CYS A 42 -2.12 4.25 -5.22
CA CYS A 42 -3.03 5.39 -5.34
C CYS A 42 -2.28 6.67 -5.74
N LYS A 43 -1.13 6.96 -5.11
CA LYS A 43 -0.31 8.12 -5.48
C LYS A 43 0.12 8.09 -6.95
N HIS A 44 0.64 6.95 -7.42
CA HIS A 44 1.09 6.82 -8.81
C HIS A 44 -0.04 6.90 -9.82
N ARG A 45 -1.23 6.37 -9.48
CA ARG A 45 -2.43 6.53 -10.30
C ARG A 45 -2.80 8.00 -10.41
N ASP A 46 -2.85 8.70 -9.29
CA ASP A 46 -3.23 10.12 -9.25
C ASP A 46 -2.20 10.99 -10.00
N ASP A 47 -0.90 10.69 -9.89
CA ASP A 47 0.15 11.31 -10.69
C ASP A 47 -0.10 11.09 -12.20
N LEU A 48 -0.40 9.86 -12.64
CA LEU A 48 -0.63 9.54 -14.05
C LEU A 48 -1.89 10.20 -14.61
N LEU A 49 -2.94 10.35 -13.80
CA LEU A 49 -4.14 11.09 -14.18
C LEU A 49 -3.83 12.57 -14.35
N TYR A 50 -3.02 13.15 -13.45
CA TYR A 50 -2.57 14.54 -13.56
C TYR A 50 -1.78 14.79 -14.84
N TYR A 51 -0.88 13.87 -15.21
CA TYR A 51 -0.11 13.93 -16.46
C TYR A 51 -0.86 13.41 -17.70
N GLN A 52 -2.16 13.11 -17.60
CA GLN A 52 -3.01 12.67 -18.71
C GLN A 52 -2.49 11.41 -19.45
N VAL A 53 -2.01 10.42 -18.70
CA VAL A 53 -1.57 9.11 -19.24
C VAL A 53 -2.57 8.01 -18.82
N PRO A 54 -3.78 7.97 -19.44
CA PRO A 54 -4.90 7.16 -18.94
C PRO A 54 -4.61 5.65 -18.99
N ASP A 55 -3.95 5.14 -20.02
CA ASP A 55 -3.72 3.70 -20.19
C ASP A 55 -2.91 3.09 -19.04
N LYS A 56 -1.88 3.83 -18.58
CA LYS A 56 -1.08 3.40 -17.43
C LYS A 56 -1.85 3.54 -16.12
N SER A 57 -2.76 4.52 -16.01
CA SER A 57 -3.59 4.69 -14.82
C SER A 57 -4.50 3.49 -14.54
N VAL A 58 -4.99 2.82 -15.59
CA VAL A 58 -5.83 1.61 -15.49
C VAL A 58 -5.09 0.47 -14.81
N LEU A 59 -3.79 0.30 -15.08
CA LEU A 59 -2.97 -0.75 -14.46
C LEU A 59 -2.85 -0.52 -12.94
N PHE A 60 -2.60 0.72 -12.52
CA PHE A 60 -2.57 1.06 -11.09
C PHE A 60 -3.95 0.92 -10.44
N HIS A 61 -5.03 1.25 -11.14
CA HIS A 61 -6.38 1.02 -10.65
C HIS A 61 -6.65 -0.48 -10.36
N ARG A 62 -6.27 -1.37 -11.27
CA ARG A 62 -6.41 -2.83 -11.07
C ARG A 62 -5.63 -3.33 -9.86
N ILE A 63 -4.40 -2.87 -9.68
CA ILE A 63 -3.58 -3.28 -8.52
C ILE A 63 -4.15 -2.73 -7.21
N SER A 64 -4.63 -1.48 -7.21
CA SER A 64 -5.33 -0.92 -6.04
C SER A 64 -6.51 -1.80 -5.65
N PHE A 65 -7.33 -2.22 -6.61
CA PHE A 65 -8.47 -3.09 -6.36
C PHE A 65 -8.05 -4.43 -5.74
N VAL A 66 -6.98 -5.07 -6.24
CA VAL A 66 -6.47 -6.31 -5.66
C VAL A 66 -6.01 -6.10 -4.21
N LEU A 67 -5.25 -5.03 -3.95
CA LEU A 67 -4.78 -4.71 -2.61
C LEU A 67 -5.92 -4.42 -1.63
N GLU A 68 -6.96 -3.71 -2.09
CA GLU A 68 -8.16 -3.43 -1.30
C GLU A 68 -8.89 -4.72 -0.91
N ASN A 69 -9.07 -5.66 -1.84
CA ASN A 69 -9.72 -6.95 -1.54
C ASN A 69 -8.89 -7.78 -0.56
N ILE A 70 -7.58 -7.86 -0.72
CA ILE A 70 -6.73 -8.58 0.24
C ILE A 70 -6.80 -7.93 1.63
N LEU A 71 -6.87 -6.60 1.71
CA LEU A 71 -7.01 -5.89 2.99
C LEU A 71 -8.41 -6.07 3.61
N LEU A 72 -9.46 -6.11 2.79
CA LEU A 72 -10.82 -6.44 3.24
C LEU A 72 -10.86 -7.83 3.85
N GLU A 73 -10.31 -8.84 3.18
CA GLU A 73 -10.30 -10.21 3.69
C GLU A 73 -9.52 -10.36 5.01
N ARG A 74 -8.50 -9.51 5.23
CA ARG A 74 -7.62 -9.63 6.41
C ARG A 74 -8.06 -8.84 7.62
N GLU A 75 -8.74 -7.71 7.42
CA GLU A 75 -9.05 -6.75 8.49
C GLU A 75 -10.54 -6.36 8.49
N ASP A 76 -11.37 -7.02 7.67
CA ASP A 76 -12.79 -6.74 7.41
C ASP A 76 -13.09 -5.29 7.01
N SER A 77 -12.03 -4.52 6.72
CA SER A 77 -12.10 -3.09 6.49
C SER A 77 -10.76 -2.55 5.99
N PHE A 78 -10.84 -1.52 5.15
CA PHE A 78 -9.71 -0.64 4.85
C PHE A 78 -10.18 0.82 4.82
N PRO A 79 -9.31 1.78 5.16
CA PRO A 79 -9.67 3.19 5.15
C PRO A 79 -9.77 3.69 3.70
N LYS A 80 -10.86 4.39 3.36
CA LYS A 80 -10.99 5.08 2.06
C LYS A 80 -9.85 6.05 1.75
N ARG A 81 -9.16 6.58 2.79
CA ARG A 81 -7.98 7.44 2.65
C ARG A 81 -6.84 6.94 3.53
N LEU A 82 -5.73 6.57 2.90
CA LEU A 82 -4.50 6.15 3.59
C LEU A 82 -3.64 7.36 3.97
N THR A 83 -4.02 8.01 5.06
CA THR A 83 -3.20 9.10 5.63
C THR A 83 -2.05 8.56 6.47
N ASN A 84 -1.00 9.38 6.66
CA ASN A 84 0.10 9.06 7.59
C ASN A 84 -0.43 8.63 8.98
N ARG A 85 -1.48 9.30 9.47
CA ARG A 85 -2.11 8.98 10.76
C ARG A 85 -2.64 7.55 10.81
N VAL A 86 -3.26 7.08 9.73
CA VAL A 86 -3.81 5.71 9.66
C VAL A 86 -2.68 4.67 9.64
N LEU A 87 -1.63 4.91 8.84
CA LEU A 87 -0.46 4.03 8.80
C LEU A 87 0.25 3.97 10.16
N HIS A 88 0.39 5.11 10.83
CA HIS A 88 0.92 5.18 12.19
C HIS A 88 0.08 4.44 13.23
N LYS A 89 -1.24 4.35 13.07
CA LYS A 89 -2.09 3.54 13.95
C LYS A 89 -1.92 2.03 13.72
N LYS A 90 -1.54 1.62 12.51
CA LYS A 90 -1.28 0.20 12.18
C LYS A 90 0.14 -0.26 12.54
N LEU A 91 1.10 0.66 12.66
CA LEU A 91 2.50 0.41 13.05
C LEU A 91 2.70 -0.27 14.43
N PRO A 92 1.98 0.10 15.51
CA PRO A 92 2.08 -0.57 16.81
C PRO A 92 1.62 -2.02 16.78
N LYS A 93 0.54 -2.33 16.04
CA LYS A 93 0.06 -3.71 15.84
C LYS A 93 1.13 -4.58 15.19
N PHE A 94 1.88 -4.01 14.23
CA PHE A 94 3.00 -4.67 13.59
C PHE A 94 4.18 -4.95 14.53
N ARG A 95 4.54 -3.99 15.39
CA ARG A 95 5.62 -4.17 16.37
C ARG A 95 5.29 -5.23 17.43
N ASN A 96 4.04 -5.33 17.86
CA ASN A 96 3.63 -6.33 18.85
C ASN A 96 3.51 -7.74 18.27
N SER A 97 3.15 -7.89 16.98
CA SER A 97 3.14 -9.21 16.32
C SER A 97 4.53 -9.87 16.29
N LYS A 98 5.62 -9.10 16.20
CA LYS A 98 6.98 -9.64 16.27
C LYS A 98 7.46 -10.00 17.68
N ARG A 99 6.81 -9.51 18.74
CA ARG A 99 7.19 -9.82 20.14
C ARG A 99 6.61 -11.13 20.67
N ASN A 100 5.59 -11.68 20.01
CA ASN A 100 4.99 -12.98 20.38
C ASN A 100 5.50 -14.14 19.50
N LEU A 101 6.65 -13.96 18.83
CA LEU A 101 7.26 -14.93 17.92
C LEU A 101 8.74 -15.18 18.24
N PHE A 102 9.23 -14.72 19.39
CA PHE A 102 10.54 -15.05 19.95
C PHE A 102 10.37 -15.42 21.43
#